data_AF-A0A528LT78-F1
#
_entry.id   AF-A0A528LT78-F1
#
_cell.length_a   1.000
_cell.length_b   1.000
_cell.length_c   1.000
_cell.angle_alpha   90.00
_cell.angle_beta   90.00
_cell.angle_gamma   90.00
#
_symmetry.space_group_name_H-M   'P 1'
#
loop_
_entity.id
_entity.type
_entity.pdbx_description
1 polymer ?
#
loop_
_entity_poly.entity_id
_entity_poly.type
_entity_poly.pdbx_seq_one_letter_code
_entity_poly.pdbx_strand_id
1 'polypeptide(L)'
;VYTPASKEERILAPAPPAEFVDRLMIRKIAPLSIGRSVVATREPNETIVLEVIKDLGLELEIIFNKGAVMVLPSGVNKATGLAAALEDLELSAHNVVGIGDAENDHAFLRAVGFGVAVANALPKVRETAGHVTNGARGAGVRELIEGLISHDAALLDTARQRIEIGADDGSGAVMQLSPRAGGVLLAGTSGIGKSTLATALTERFVEQGFQFCVLDPEGDYEDLEDVLVVGDAKSPPSSREIFDLLSKPSNNVAVNMLGIKTAERPNAFAKLLPELAALRARTGRPHWLIIDEAHHLLPHARDGTSFALPKSLSATILVTVHPDLVSRDVLAGVDTVLALGPEADKVVESFCGAIGEGVPQGVVPPPENKVLHWNRSTGDPARPISIERPRQERKRHIRKYAEGDLGDNSFYFRGADGKLNLKAQNLMMFLHIAEGIDDRTWEHHLRAGDYSAWFRDQVKDQGLAEEAAVIEDDDSLDPHRSRAAIAEAVHRRYTAPAD
;
A
#
# COMPACT_ATOMS: atom_id res chain seq x y z
N VAL A 1 -16.59 22.68 8.91
CA VAL A 1 -15.22 23.03 9.36
C VAL A 1 -15.18 24.52 9.67
N TYR A 2 -14.60 24.92 10.81
CA TYR A 2 -14.37 26.33 11.15
C TYR A 2 -12.87 26.61 11.05
N THR A 3 -12.49 27.64 10.31
CA THR A 3 -11.09 28.04 10.13
C THR A 3 -10.80 29.25 11.02
N PRO A 4 -10.06 29.11 12.14
CA PRO A 4 -9.89 30.22 13.08
C PRO A 4 -9.22 31.47 12.51
N ALA A 5 -8.30 31.29 11.55
CA ALA A 5 -7.55 32.38 10.93
C ALA A 5 -8.45 33.30 10.07
N SER A 6 -9.31 32.73 9.23
CA SER A 6 -10.25 33.49 8.39
C SER A 6 -11.61 33.72 9.06
N LYS A 7 -11.91 32.98 10.13
CA LYS A 7 -13.23 32.86 10.78
C LYS A 7 -14.33 32.35 9.84
N GLU A 8 -13.94 31.72 8.74
CA GLU A 8 -14.87 31.13 7.79
C GLU A 8 -15.39 29.79 8.30
N GLU A 9 -16.61 29.48 7.88
CA GLU A 9 -17.31 28.26 8.24
C GLU A 9 -17.82 27.55 6.99
N ARG A 10 -17.40 26.30 6.81
CA ARG A 10 -17.92 25.40 5.79
C ARG A 10 -18.90 24.41 6.43
N ILE A 11 -20.15 24.43 5.98
CA ILE A 11 -21.18 23.49 6.44
C ILE A 11 -20.92 22.12 5.80
N LEU A 12 -20.90 21.07 6.62
CA LEU A 12 -20.62 19.69 6.16
C LEU A 12 -21.88 18.82 6.05
N ALA A 13 -22.97 19.23 6.67
CA ALA A 13 -24.20 18.44 6.77
C ALA A 13 -25.41 19.38 6.71
N PRO A 14 -26.53 18.94 6.10
CA PRO A 14 -27.74 19.75 6.02
C PRO A 14 -28.28 20.07 7.42
N ALA A 15 -29.09 21.13 7.48
CA ALA A 15 -29.81 21.47 8.70
C ALA A 15 -30.90 20.44 9.02
N PRO A 16 -31.29 20.28 10.30
CA PRO A 16 -32.43 19.43 10.64
C PRO A 16 -33.68 19.91 9.89
N PRO A 17 -34.48 19.00 9.31
CA PRO A 17 -35.71 19.38 8.63
C PRO A 17 -36.63 20.19 9.56
N ALA A 18 -37.17 21.31 9.08
CA ALA A 18 -38.01 22.19 9.91
C ALA A 18 -39.24 21.45 10.47
N GLU A 19 -39.88 20.62 9.63
CA GLU A 19 -41.04 19.82 10.03
C GLU A 19 -40.71 18.81 11.15
N PHE A 20 -39.50 18.24 11.12
CA PHE A 20 -39.03 17.35 12.18
C PHE A 20 -38.95 18.09 13.52
N VAL A 21 -38.33 19.27 13.51
CA VAL A 21 -38.17 20.11 14.70
C VAL A 21 -39.54 20.57 15.24
N ASP A 22 -40.44 21.00 14.36
CA ASP A 22 -41.80 21.43 14.71
C ASP A 22 -42.59 20.30 15.36
N ARG A 23 -42.52 19.08 14.82
CA ARG A 23 -43.19 17.90 15.39
C ARG A 23 -42.65 17.56 16.79
N LEU A 24 -41.35 17.66 17.02
CA LEU A 24 -40.77 17.46 18.36
C LEU A 24 -41.23 18.53 19.35
N MET A 25 -41.34 19.80 18.92
CA MET A 25 -41.86 20.88 19.75
C MET A 25 -43.35 20.69 20.09
N ILE A 26 -44.17 20.27 19.12
CA ILE A 26 -45.59 19.94 19.33
C ILE A 26 -45.76 18.80 20.33
N ARG A 27 -44.87 17.79 20.26
CA ARG A 27 -44.81 16.68 21.23
C ARG A 27 -44.26 17.09 22.60
N LYS A 28 -43.87 18.35 22.80
CA LYS A 28 -43.34 18.91 24.06
C LYS A 28 -42.09 18.19 24.57
N ILE A 29 -41.23 17.74 23.65
CA ILE A 29 -39.92 17.17 24.00
C ILE A 29 -39.12 18.23 24.76
N ALA A 30 -38.65 17.89 25.97
CA ALA A 30 -37.76 18.72 26.76
C ALA A 30 -36.77 17.84 27.56
N PRO A 31 -35.50 18.23 27.71
CA PRO A 31 -34.87 19.37 27.04
C PRO A 31 -34.72 19.13 25.52
N LEU A 32 -34.80 20.19 24.72
CA LEU A 32 -34.57 20.14 23.28
C LEU A 32 -33.59 21.24 22.88
N SER A 33 -32.54 20.88 22.15
CA SER A 33 -31.53 21.78 21.61
C SER A 33 -31.39 21.54 20.12
N ILE A 34 -31.41 22.62 19.33
CA ILE A 34 -31.31 22.55 17.88
C ILE A 34 -30.00 23.23 17.50
N GLY A 35 -29.05 22.44 17.02
CA GLY A 35 -27.82 22.90 16.42
C GLY A 35 -27.98 23.10 14.91
N ARG A 36 -26.86 23.40 14.24
CA ARG A 36 -26.84 23.64 12.79
C ARG A 36 -27.21 22.42 11.96
N SER A 37 -26.81 21.23 12.39
CA SER A 37 -27.05 19.94 11.71
C SER A 37 -27.43 18.82 12.67
N VAL A 38 -27.69 19.15 13.94
CA VAL A 38 -27.96 18.19 15.01
C VAL A 38 -29.14 18.65 15.84
N VAL A 39 -30.00 17.73 16.25
CA VAL A 39 -31.02 17.96 17.28
C VAL A 39 -30.65 17.11 18.49
N ALA A 40 -30.58 17.69 19.68
CA ALA A 40 -30.22 16.99 20.89
C ALA A 40 -31.33 17.07 21.94
N THR A 41 -31.62 15.94 22.56
CA THR A 41 -32.50 15.80 23.72
C THR A 41 -31.87 14.83 24.73
N ARG A 42 -32.65 14.29 25.66
CA ARG A 42 -32.22 13.33 26.68
C ARG A 42 -33.18 12.17 26.77
N GLU A 43 -32.69 11.06 27.29
CA GLU A 43 -33.52 9.92 27.65
C GLU A 43 -34.61 10.35 28.66
N PRO A 44 -35.83 9.80 28.56
CA PRO A 44 -36.26 8.71 27.66
C PRO A 44 -36.93 9.20 26.34
N ASN A 45 -36.57 10.38 25.82
CA ASN A 45 -37.23 10.96 24.63
C ASN A 45 -36.91 10.23 23.31
N GLU A 46 -35.97 9.29 23.28
CA GLU A 46 -35.54 8.53 22.10
C GLU A 46 -36.69 7.82 21.38
N THR A 47 -37.67 7.30 22.13
CA THR A 47 -38.81 6.59 21.54
C THR A 47 -39.67 7.55 20.71
N ILE A 48 -39.97 8.72 21.27
CA ILE A 48 -40.77 9.75 20.58
C ILE A 48 -40.00 10.30 19.38
N VAL A 49 -38.70 10.50 19.52
CA VAL A 49 -37.84 10.93 18.41
C VAL A 49 -37.88 9.94 17.26
N LEU A 50 -37.71 8.64 17.55
CA LEU A 50 -37.75 7.58 16.53
C LEU A 50 -39.12 7.50 15.83
N GLU A 51 -40.21 7.63 16.59
CA GLU A 51 -41.56 7.71 16.03
C GLU A 51 -41.70 8.88 15.05
N VAL A 52 -41.22 10.07 15.40
CA VAL A 52 -41.31 11.24 14.51
C VAL A 52 -40.43 11.06 13.26
N ILE A 53 -39.23 10.50 13.39
CA ILE A 53 -38.37 10.16 12.23
C ILE A 53 -39.13 9.23 11.28
N LYS A 54 -39.77 8.19 11.83
CA LYS A 54 -40.53 7.20 11.07
C LYS A 54 -41.78 7.78 10.42
N ASP A 55 -42.56 8.56 11.16
CA ASP A 55 -43.78 9.22 10.67
C ASP A 55 -43.52 10.12 9.46
N LEU A 56 -42.36 10.78 9.47
CA LEU A 56 -41.95 11.71 8.42
C LEU A 56 -41.10 11.05 7.31
N GLY A 57 -40.78 9.75 7.44
CA GLY A 57 -39.96 9.03 6.47
C GLY A 57 -38.54 9.60 6.32
N LEU A 58 -37.95 10.08 7.42
CA LEU A 58 -36.63 10.72 7.39
C LEU A 58 -35.49 9.72 7.61
N GLU A 59 -34.37 9.93 6.94
CA GLU A 59 -33.14 9.14 7.09
C GLU A 59 -32.20 9.80 8.13
N LEU A 60 -32.70 9.96 9.36
CA LEU A 60 -31.94 10.50 10.49
C LEU A 60 -31.49 9.38 11.43
N GLU A 61 -30.28 9.50 11.97
CA GLU A 61 -29.70 8.57 12.93
C GLU A 61 -29.77 9.11 14.36
N ILE A 62 -30.13 8.24 15.30
CA ILE A 62 -30.07 8.52 16.74
C ILE A 62 -28.75 7.98 17.30
N ILE A 63 -27.97 8.88 17.90
CA ILE A 63 -26.70 8.60 18.57
C ILE A 63 -26.83 8.90 20.05
N PHE A 64 -26.51 7.92 20.90
CA PHE A 64 -26.49 8.08 22.34
C PHE A 64 -25.14 8.63 22.83
N ASN A 65 -25.17 9.45 23.87
CA ASN A 65 -23.98 9.97 24.53
C ASN A 65 -24.28 10.25 26.00
N LYS A 66 -23.95 9.32 26.91
CA LYS A 66 -24.15 9.47 28.37
C LYS A 66 -25.55 9.99 28.75
N GLY A 67 -26.59 9.36 28.19
CA GLY A 67 -28.00 9.71 28.39
C GLY A 67 -28.51 10.90 27.57
N ALA A 68 -27.66 11.52 26.75
CA ALA A 68 -28.09 12.42 25.69
C ALA A 68 -28.48 11.63 24.44
N VAL A 69 -29.53 12.10 23.76
CA VAL A 69 -30.04 11.55 22.51
C VAL A 69 -29.77 12.60 21.44
N MET A 70 -28.83 12.31 20.54
CA MET A 70 -28.42 13.21 19.47
C MET A 70 -28.95 12.68 18.14
N VAL A 71 -29.61 13.52 17.35
CA VAL A 71 -30.20 13.18 16.05
C VAL A 71 -29.43 13.91 14.97
N LEU A 72 -28.87 13.16 14.03
CA LEU A 72 -28.00 13.64 12.96
C LEU A 72 -28.43 13.05 11.60
N PRO A 73 -28.09 13.67 10.47
CA PRO A 73 -28.22 13.03 9.17
C PRO A 73 -27.39 11.74 9.11
N SER A 74 -27.85 10.75 8.34
CA SER A 74 -27.11 9.49 8.18
C SER A 74 -25.68 9.72 7.68
N GLY A 75 -24.73 8.96 8.23
CA GLY A 75 -23.30 9.09 7.94
C GLY A 75 -22.59 10.29 8.60
N VAL A 76 -23.30 11.20 9.26
CA VAL A 76 -22.69 12.37 9.92
C VAL A 76 -22.29 12.02 11.35
N ASN A 77 -20.98 12.08 11.64
CA ASN A 77 -20.42 11.83 12.97
C ASN A 77 -19.09 12.58 13.17
N LYS A 78 -18.45 12.40 14.33
CA LYS A 78 -17.17 13.05 14.65
C LYS A 78 -16.03 12.60 13.71
N ALA A 79 -16.05 11.36 13.22
CA ALA A 79 -15.04 10.87 12.28
C ALA A 79 -15.19 11.50 10.89
N THR A 80 -16.41 11.66 10.38
CA THR A 80 -16.63 12.34 9.09
C THR A 80 -16.33 13.83 9.16
N GLY A 81 -16.62 14.47 10.30
CA GLY A 81 -16.17 15.84 10.58
C GLY A 81 -14.64 15.99 10.62
N LEU A 82 -13.94 15.03 11.23
CA LEU A 82 -12.47 14.97 11.24
C LEU A 82 -11.93 14.80 9.82
N ALA A 83 -12.45 13.85 9.05
CA ALA A 83 -12.00 13.57 7.69
C ALA A 83 -12.04 14.83 6.81
N ALA A 84 -13.14 15.58 6.85
CA ALA A 84 -13.28 16.84 6.12
C ALA A 84 -12.28 17.92 6.58
N ALA A 85 -11.92 17.96 7.86
CA ALA A 85 -10.92 18.89 8.38
C ALA A 85 -9.49 18.49 7.98
N LEU A 86 -9.19 17.19 7.95
CA LEU A 86 -7.88 16.68 7.53
C LEU A 86 -7.64 16.87 6.04
N GLU A 87 -8.68 16.76 5.22
CA GLU A 87 -8.63 17.08 3.80
C GLU A 87 -8.24 18.55 3.57
N ASP A 88 -8.91 19.49 4.26
CA ASP A 88 -8.60 20.93 4.18
C ASP A 88 -7.17 21.25 4.67
N LEU A 89 -6.63 20.45 5.59
CA LEU A 89 -5.28 20.63 6.16
C LEU A 89 -4.19 19.84 5.41
N GLU A 90 -4.55 19.04 4.40
CA GLU A 90 -3.64 18.11 3.73
C GLU A 90 -2.93 17.15 4.72
N LEU A 91 -3.61 16.71 5.77
CA LEU A 91 -3.08 15.78 6.77
C LEU A 91 -3.71 14.40 6.63
N SER A 92 -2.97 13.37 7.08
CA SER A 92 -3.49 12.01 7.21
C SER A 92 -3.96 11.76 8.64
N ALA A 93 -4.98 10.94 8.78
CA ALA A 93 -5.45 10.52 10.10
C ALA A 93 -4.39 9.74 10.89
N HIS A 94 -3.43 9.09 10.20
CA HIS A 94 -2.27 8.45 10.84
C HIS A 94 -1.39 9.43 11.62
N ASN A 95 -1.42 10.72 11.27
CA ASN A 95 -0.66 11.77 11.95
C ASN A 95 -1.49 12.49 13.03
N VAL A 96 -2.63 11.93 13.42
CA VAL A 96 -3.57 12.55 14.37
C VAL A 96 -3.62 11.76 15.67
N VAL A 97 -3.60 12.51 16.77
CA VAL A 97 -3.97 12.03 18.10
C VAL A 97 -5.40 12.49 18.41
N GLY A 98 -6.28 11.55 18.68
CA GLY A 98 -7.65 11.83 19.11
C GLY A 98 -7.85 11.49 20.58
N ILE A 99 -8.59 12.32 21.31
CA ILE A 99 -8.97 12.05 22.70
C ILE A 99 -10.48 12.09 22.88
N GLY A 100 -11.04 11.12 23.61
CA GLY A 100 -12.48 10.96 23.79
C GLY A 100 -12.88 10.38 25.14
N ASP A 101 -14.18 10.41 25.44
CA ASP A 101 -14.72 9.97 26.72
C ASP A 101 -16.08 9.28 26.66
N ALA A 102 -16.76 9.29 25.51
CA ALA A 102 -18.13 8.80 25.37
C ALA A 102 -18.42 8.06 24.05
N GLU A 103 -19.64 7.55 23.89
CA GLU A 103 -20.00 6.64 22.79
C GLU A 103 -19.85 7.30 21.40
N ASN A 104 -20.13 8.59 21.29
CA ASN A 104 -19.99 9.32 20.03
C ASN A 104 -18.53 9.53 19.59
N ASP A 105 -17.55 9.23 20.45
CA ASP A 105 -16.13 9.28 20.13
C ASP A 105 -15.61 7.99 19.49
N HIS A 106 -16.36 6.88 19.53
CA HIS A 106 -15.88 5.58 19.07
C HIS A 106 -15.37 5.59 17.62
N ALA A 107 -16.16 6.12 16.70
CA ALA A 107 -15.75 6.21 15.29
C ALA A 107 -14.54 7.14 15.12
N PHE A 108 -14.51 8.25 15.87
CA PHE A 108 -13.42 9.22 15.84
C PHE A 108 -12.10 8.64 16.35
N LEU A 109 -12.10 7.95 17.50
CA LEU A 109 -10.92 7.30 18.06
C LEU A 109 -10.42 6.14 17.20
N ARG A 110 -11.30 5.48 16.44
CA ARG A 110 -10.88 4.46 15.46
C ARG A 110 -10.29 5.05 14.18
N ALA A 111 -10.68 6.27 13.81
CA ALA A 111 -10.24 6.91 12.57
C ALA A 111 -8.83 7.51 12.70
N VAL A 112 -8.44 7.95 13.90
CA VAL A 112 -7.12 8.56 14.15
C VAL A 112 -6.01 7.52 14.31
N GLY A 113 -4.78 7.92 14.02
CA GLY A 113 -3.58 7.10 14.18
C GLY A 113 -3.29 6.73 15.63
N PHE A 114 -3.67 7.61 16.58
CA PHE A 114 -3.58 7.31 18.01
C PHE A 114 -4.79 7.81 18.79
N GLY A 115 -5.69 6.89 19.12
CA GLY A 115 -6.87 7.16 19.93
C GLY A 115 -6.55 7.02 21.43
N VAL A 116 -6.93 8.02 22.21
CA VAL A 116 -6.73 8.11 23.66
C VAL A 116 -8.07 8.28 24.36
N ALA A 117 -8.26 7.61 25.48
CA ALA A 117 -9.41 7.80 26.34
C ALA A 117 -8.99 8.39 27.69
N VAL A 118 -9.80 9.29 28.26
CA VAL A 118 -9.57 9.77 29.64
C VAL A 118 -9.97 8.70 30.66
N ALA A 119 -9.45 8.77 31.89
CA ALA A 119 -9.69 7.75 32.92
C ALA A 119 -11.19 7.50 33.22
N ASN A 120 -12.01 8.55 33.15
CA ASN A 120 -13.46 8.51 33.36
C ASN A 120 -14.28 8.28 32.07
N ALA A 121 -13.63 7.87 30.98
CA ALA A 121 -14.30 7.46 29.77
C ALA A 121 -15.11 6.18 30.01
N LEU A 122 -16.13 5.98 29.18
CA LEU A 122 -16.94 4.76 29.25
C LEU A 122 -16.09 3.51 28.96
N PRO A 123 -16.40 2.35 29.57
CA PRO A 123 -15.61 1.12 29.40
C PRO A 123 -15.31 0.78 27.93
N LYS A 124 -16.34 0.77 27.07
CA LYS A 124 -16.18 0.48 25.64
C LYS A 124 -15.23 1.46 24.94
N VAL A 125 -15.27 2.74 25.31
CA VAL A 125 -14.42 3.78 24.71
C VAL A 125 -12.95 3.54 25.08
N ARG A 126 -12.69 3.17 26.33
CA ARG A 126 -11.34 2.79 26.80
C ARG A 126 -10.81 1.55 26.07
N GLU A 127 -11.66 0.57 25.80
CA GLU A 127 -11.30 -0.63 25.02
C GLU A 127 -10.94 -0.30 23.56
N THR A 128 -11.53 0.76 23.00
CA THR A 128 -11.25 1.20 21.62
C THR A 128 -9.94 1.99 21.51
N ALA A 129 -9.56 2.69 22.58
CA ALA A 129 -8.39 3.55 22.62
C ALA A 129 -7.09 2.73 22.72
N GLY A 130 -6.04 3.19 22.05
CA GLY A 130 -4.70 2.61 22.18
C GLY A 130 -4.03 2.97 23.52
N HIS A 131 -4.55 4.00 24.21
CA HIS A 131 -4.06 4.42 25.52
C HIS A 131 -5.19 5.01 26.38
N VAL A 132 -5.10 4.82 27.69
CA VAL A 132 -6.00 5.43 28.67
C VAL A 132 -5.16 6.28 29.62
N THR A 133 -5.47 7.57 29.71
CA THR A 133 -4.73 8.49 30.59
C THR A 133 -5.01 8.17 32.06
N ASN A 134 -4.08 8.51 32.95
CA ASN A 134 -4.28 8.39 34.39
C ASN A 134 -5.31 9.42 34.90
N GLY A 135 -5.29 10.63 34.33
CA GLY A 135 -6.19 11.72 34.68
C GLY A 135 -7.61 11.55 34.11
N ALA A 136 -8.61 12.00 34.86
CA ALA A 136 -9.99 12.14 34.38
C ALA A 136 -10.22 13.52 33.75
N ARG A 137 -11.13 13.60 32.77
CA ARG A 137 -11.58 14.84 32.14
C ARG A 137 -10.38 15.69 31.68
N GLY A 138 -10.38 17.00 31.98
CA GLY A 138 -9.31 17.92 31.60
C GLY A 138 -7.93 17.55 32.14
N ALA A 139 -7.82 16.82 33.26
CA ALA A 139 -6.53 16.38 33.76
C ALA A 139 -5.88 15.34 32.83
N GLY A 140 -6.68 14.41 32.28
CA GLY A 140 -6.21 13.45 31.27
C GLY A 140 -5.86 14.12 29.94
N VAL A 141 -6.64 15.12 29.53
CA VAL A 141 -6.32 15.93 28.34
C VAL A 141 -4.97 16.64 28.50
N ARG A 142 -4.72 17.22 29.68
CA ARG A 142 -3.45 17.88 29.99
C ARG A 142 -2.29 16.89 29.98
N GLU A 143 -2.44 15.73 30.61
CA GLU A 143 -1.44 14.65 30.62
C GLU A 143 -1.04 14.26 29.18
N LEU A 144 -2.02 14.10 28.29
CA LEU A 144 -1.76 13.79 26.89
C LEU A 144 -0.99 14.92 26.19
N ILE A 145 -1.39 16.17 26.37
CA ILE A 145 -0.72 17.33 25.75
C ILE A 145 0.72 17.45 26.24
N GLU A 146 0.96 17.29 27.54
CA GLU A 146 2.31 17.29 28.12
C GLU A 146 3.16 16.17 27.51
N GLY A 147 2.58 14.97 27.36
CA GLY A 147 3.21 13.85 26.65
C GLY A 147 3.62 14.21 25.22
N LEU A 148 2.72 14.83 24.44
CA LEU A 148 2.98 15.23 23.06
C LEU A 148 4.07 16.30 22.95
N ILE A 149 4.11 17.25 23.87
CA ILE A 149 5.16 18.26 23.90
C ILE A 149 6.53 17.63 24.22
N SER A 150 6.57 16.63 25.11
CA SER A 150 7.82 16.00 25.53
C SER A 150 8.36 14.94 24.57
N HIS A 151 7.47 14.19 23.90
CA HIS A 151 7.85 13.00 23.13
C HIS A 151 7.43 13.07 21.65
N ASP A 152 6.57 14.04 21.29
CA ASP A 152 6.06 14.26 19.94
C ASP A 152 5.60 12.96 19.27
N ALA A 153 6.23 12.64 18.14
CA ALA A 153 6.03 11.45 17.35
C ALA A 153 6.18 10.12 18.11
N ALA A 154 6.97 10.04 19.18
CA ALA A 154 7.20 8.76 19.85
C ALA A 154 5.93 8.19 20.50
N LEU A 155 4.93 9.03 20.81
CA LEU A 155 3.66 8.57 21.39
C LEU A 155 2.75 7.83 20.40
N LEU A 156 3.02 7.97 19.11
CA LEU A 156 2.17 7.43 18.05
C LEU A 156 2.55 6.00 17.62
N ASP A 157 3.69 5.45 18.08
CA ASP A 157 4.11 4.08 17.72
C ASP A 157 3.18 3.02 18.34
N THR A 158 2.13 2.69 17.60
CA THR A 158 1.12 1.71 17.98
C THR A 158 1.02 0.62 16.94
N ALA A 159 0.38 -0.50 17.29
CA ALA A 159 0.12 -1.60 16.36
C ALA A 159 -0.58 -1.14 15.06
N ARG A 160 -1.38 -0.07 15.11
CA ARG A 160 -2.06 0.51 13.94
C ARG A 160 -1.14 1.23 12.98
N GLN A 161 0.05 1.61 13.45
CA GLN A 161 1.04 2.28 12.63
C GLN A 161 2.04 1.30 12.00
N ARG A 162 1.93 0.01 12.33
CA ARG A 162 2.92 -1.00 11.97
C ARG A 162 2.41 -1.85 10.82
N ILE A 163 3.31 -2.12 9.88
CA ILE A 163 3.03 -2.92 8.69
C ILE A 163 3.56 -4.32 8.93
N GLU A 164 2.67 -5.30 8.96
CA GLU A 164 3.07 -6.69 9.00
C GLU A 164 3.87 -7.05 7.74
N ILE A 165 4.95 -7.80 7.91
CA ILE A 165 5.79 -8.32 6.81
C ILE A 165 5.56 -9.82 6.66
N GLY A 166 5.44 -10.52 7.78
CA GLY A 166 5.32 -11.97 7.82
C GLY A 166 5.44 -12.48 9.25
N ALA A 167 5.62 -13.79 9.39
CA ALA A 167 5.79 -14.43 10.70
C ALA A 167 7.13 -15.16 10.80
N ASP A 168 7.74 -15.10 11.98
CA ASP A 168 8.90 -15.91 12.35
C ASP A 168 8.55 -17.39 12.27
N ASP A 169 9.36 -18.15 11.54
CA ASP A 169 9.07 -19.54 11.24
C ASP A 169 9.16 -20.47 12.46
N GLY A 170 9.98 -20.10 13.45
CA GLY A 170 10.17 -20.90 14.66
C GLY A 170 9.14 -20.60 15.73
N SER A 171 8.97 -19.31 16.07
CA SER A 171 8.13 -18.85 17.17
C SER A 171 6.71 -18.50 16.76
N GLY A 172 6.44 -18.29 15.47
CA GLY A 172 5.18 -17.74 14.97
C GLY A 172 4.98 -16.26 15.30
N ALA A 173 6.00 -15.57 15.82
CA ALA A 173 5.92 -14.15 16.14
C ALA A 173 5.72 -13.31 14.87
N VAL A 174 4.71 -12.45 14.88
CA VAL A 174 4.43 -11.52 13.76
C VAL A 174 5.54 -10.48 13.69
N MET A 175 6.15 -10.35 12.51
CA MET A 175 7.21 -9.40 12.21
C MET A 175 6.61 -8.17 11.52
N GLN A 176 6.99 -6.99 11.99
CA GLN A 176 6.37 -5.74 11.57
C GLN A 176 7.42 -4.65 11.30
N LEU A 177 7.15 -3.80 10.32
CA LEU A 177 7.84 -2.53 10.08
C LEU A 177 7.10 -1.39 10.78
N SER A 178 7.85 -0.48 11.38
CA SER A 178 7.30 0.79 11.86
C SER A 178 7.82 1.93 10.97
N PRO A 179 6.97 2.88 10.54
CA PRO A 179 7.39 4.07 9.82
C PRO A 179 8.24 5.00 10.70
N ARG A 180 8.35 4.71 12.01
CA ARG A 180 9.18 5.46 12.97
C ARG A 180 10.51 4.78 13.27
N ALA A 181 10.70 3.54 12.83
CA ALA A 181 12.01 2.91 12.84
C ALA A 181 12.93 3.55 11.78
N GLY A 182 14.19 3.13 11.70
CA GLY A 182 15.08 3.51 10.61
C GLY A 182 14.67 2.96 9.25
N GLY A 183 15.56 3.09 8.28
CA GLY A 183 15.34 2.58 6.93
C GLY A 183 15.23 1.05 6.89
N VAL A 184 14.63 0.55 5.83
CA VAL A 184 14.52 -0.87 5.52
C VAL A 184 15.31 -1.13 4.25
N LEU A 185 16.17 -2.14 4.24
CA LEU A 185 16.86 -2.61 3.04
C LEU A 185 16.22 -3.91 2.59
N LEU A 186 15.77 -3.95 1.34
CA LEU A 186 15.30 -5.12 0.63
C LEU A 186 16.34 -5.51 -0.41
N ALA A 187 17.05 -6.61 -0.19
CA ALA A 187 18.16 -6.99 -1.05
C ALA A 187 18.22 -8.50 -1.35
N GLY A 188 18.81 -8.84 -2.48
CA GLY A 188 18.80 -10.20 -3.04
C GLY A 188 19.09 -10.19 -4.53
N THR A 189 19.46 -11.35 -5.08
CA THR A 189 19.81 -11.48 -6.51
C THR A 189 18.66 -11.07 -7.43
N SER A 190 18.97 -10.74 -8.69
CA SER A 190 17.92 -10.36 -9.66
C SER A 190 16.95 -11.52 -9.90
N GLY A 191 15.66 -11.21 -10.06
CA GLY A 191 14.61 -12.21 -10.29
C GLY A 191 14.15 -13.02 -9.06
N ILE A 192 14.71 -12.79 -7.88
CA ILE A 192 14.39 -13.57 -6.66
C ILE A 192 13.10 -13.14 -5.92
N GLY A 193 12.38 -12.13 -6.44
CA GLY A 193 11.13 -11.63 -5.85
C GLY A 193 11.26 -10.38 -4.97
N LYS A 194 12.31 -9.56 -5.15
CA LYS A 194 12.40 -8.25 -4.46
C LYS A 194 11.23 -7.33 -4.81
N SER A 195 10.99 -7.07 -6.10
CA SER A 195 9.88 -6.25 -6.56
C SER A 195 8.52 -6.83 -6.16
N THR A 196 8.41 -8.16 -6.08
CA THR A 196 7.24 -8.86 -5.50
C THR A 196 7.01 -8.48 -4.04
N LEU A 197 8.04 -8.55 -3.18
CA LEU A 197 7.90 -8.17 -1.77
C LEU A 197 7.63 -6.67 -1.60
N ALA A 198 8.30 -5.82 -2.38
CA ALA A 198 8.02 -4.39 -2.38
C ALA A 198 6.57 -4.09 -2.76
N THR A 199 6.04 -4.78 -3.78
CA THR A 199 4.62 -4.69 -4.19
C THR A 199 3.67 -5.20 -3.10
N ALA A 200 4.00 -6.31 -2.43
CA ALA A 200 3.20 -6.80 -1.30
C ALA A 200 3.14 -5.79 -0.14
N LEU A 201 4.23 -5.05 0.10
CA LEU A 201 4.24 -3.97 1.08
C LEU A 201 3.36 -2.81 0.64
N THR A 202 3.36 -2.44 -0.65
CA THR A 202 2.46 -1.38 -1.16
C THR A 202 1.00 -1.75 -1.01
N GLU A 203 0.62 -3.01 -1.26
CA GLU A 203 -0.74 -3.50 -1.01
C GLU A 203 -1.14 -3.28 0.46
N ARG A 204 -0.27 -3.69 1.40
CA ARG A 204 -0.51 -3.50 2.83
C ARG A 204 -0.56 -2.03 3.24
N PHE A 205 0.21 -1.16 2.57
CA PHE A 205 0.11 0.28 2.78
C PHE A 205 -1.26 0.81 2.38
N VAL A 206 -1.78 0.42 1.20
CA VAL A 206 -3.13 0.80 0.74
C VAL A 206 -4.20 0.28 1.70
N GLU A 207 -4.14 -0.99 2.07
CA GLU A 207 -5.11 -1.63 2.97
C GLU A 207 -5.19 -0.94 4.34
N GLN A 208 -4.06 -0.42 4.83
CA GLN A 208 -3.99 0.34 6.08
C GLN A 208 -4.13 1.86 5.91
N GLY A 209 -4.39 2.35 4.70
CA GLY A 209 -4.59 3.78 4.41
C GLY A 209 -3.32 4.64 4.52
N PHE A 210 -2.14 4.04 4.34
CA PHE A 210 -0.89 4.78 4.23
C PHE A 210 -0.66 5.25 2.80
N GLN A 211 -0.44 6.55 2.66
CA GLN A 211 0.17 7.11 1.46
C GLN A 211 1.63 6.68 1.31
N PHE A 212 2.02 6.24 0.12
CA PHE A 212 3.42 5.98 -0.24
C PHE A 212 3.82 6.64 -1.56
N CYS A 213 5.14 6.75 -1.78
CA CYS A 213 5.73 7.16 -3.04
C CYS A 213 6.83 6.18 -3.45
N VAL A 214 6.75 5.65 -4.67
CA VAL A 214 7.78 4.79 -5.26
C VAL A 214 8.63 5.61 -6.22
N LEU A 215 9.94 5.50 -6.11
CA LEU A 215 10.89 6.03 -7.08
C LEU A 215 11.41 4.85 -7.89
N ASP A 216 11.07 4.84 -9.17
CA ASP A 216 11.15 3.67 -10.02
C ASP A 216 12.04 3.94 -11.25
N PRO A 217 13.33 3.56 -11.20
CA PRO A 217 14.24 3.70 -12.33
C PRO A 217 13.94 2.79 -13.53
N GLU A 218 13.20 1.70 -13.32
CA GLU A 218 13.00 0.65 -14.33
C GLU A 218 11.57 0.57 -14.89
N GLY A 219 10.62 1.28 -14.28
CA GLY A 219 9.21 1.27 -14.69
C GLY A 219 8.43 0.04 -14.20
N ASP A 220 8.98 -0.74 -13.26
CA ASP A 220 8.37 -1.95 -12.73
C ASP A 220 7.05 -1.68 -11.97
N TYR A 221 6.79 -0.43 -11.59
CA TYR A 221 5.63 -0.02 -10.81
C TYR A 221 4.52 0.64 -11.64
N GLU A 222 4.62 0.65 -12.97
CA GLU A 222 3.61 1.26 -13.87
C GLU A 222 2.20 0.64 -13.70
N ASP A 223 2.10 -0.68 -13.54
CA ASP A 223 0.82 -1.41 -13.44
C ASP A 223 0.31 -1.61 -12.00
N LEU A 224 0.74 -0.79 -11.03
CA LEU A 224 0.24 -0.93 -9.65
C LEU A 224 -1.21 -0.46 -9.53
N GLU A 225 -2.07 -1.23 -8.87
CA GLU A 225 -3.43 -0.78 -8.54
C GLU A 225 -3.35 0.32 -7.45
N ASP A 226 -4.29 1.28 -7.46
CA ASP A 226 -4.37 2.39 -6.48
C ASP A 226 -3.13 3.31 -6.44
N VAL A 227 -2.38 3.39 -7.54
CA VAL A 227 -1.20 4.25 -7.71
C VAL A 227 -1.32 5.11 -8.97
N LEU A 228 -0.90 6.37 -8.86
CA LEU A 228 -0.79 7.30 -9.99
C LEU A 228 0.65 7.37 -10.46
N VAL A 229 0.90 7.04 -11.72
CA VAL A 229 2.24 7.06 -12.32
C VAL A 229 2.55 8.45 -12.88
N VAL A 230 3.74 8.97 -12.60
CA VAL A 230 4.26 10.22 -13.16
C VAL A 230 5.52 9.92 -13.95
N GLY A 231 5.54 10.32 -15.22
CA GLY A 231 6.62 10.01 -16.16
C GLY A 231 6.39 8.68 -16.89
N ASP A 232 7.12 8.51 -17.99
CA ASP A 232 7.16 7.27 -18.79
C ASP A 232 8.51 7.19 -19.56
N ALA A 233 8.66 6.21 -20.45
CA ALA A 233 9.87 6.02 -21.24
C ALA A 233 10.22 7.18 -22.21
N LYS A 234 9.24 8.01 -22.59
CA LYS A 234 9.38 9.14 -23.52
C LYS A 234 9.40 10.49 -22.81
N SER A 235 8.72 10.60 -21.68
CA SER A 235 8.45 11.83 -20.95
C SER A 235 8.99 11.70 -19.53
N PRO A 236 10.05 12.44 -19.16
CA PRO A 236 10.57 12.38 -17.80
C PRO A 236 9.55 12.93 -16.79
N PRO A 237 9.59 12.46 -15.53
CA PRO A 237 8.64 12.84 -14.50
C PRO A 237 8.80 14.32 -14.11
N SER A 238 7.67 15.01 -13.95
CA SER A 238 7.62 16.42 -13.55
C SER A 238 7.54 16.56 -12.03
N SER A 239 8.48 17.30 -11.41
CA SER A 239 8.43 17.58 -9.95
C SER A 239 7.08 18.18 -9.53
N ARG A 240 6.57 19.14 -10.31
CA ARG A 240 5.29 19.80 -9.99
C ARG A 240 4.14 18.79 -9.93
N GLU A 241 4.06 17.89 -10.90
CA GLU A 241 3.02 16.88 -10.96
C GLU A 241 3.12 15.90 -9.79
N ILE A 242 4.34 15.45 -9.46
CA ILE A 242 4.60 14.59 -8.30
C ILE A 242 4.03 15.22 -7.02
N PHE A 243 4.34 16.50 -6.76
CA PHE A 243 3.92 17.17 -5.53
C PHE A 243 2.44 17.58 -5.54
N ASP A 244 1.88 17.95 -6.68
CA ASP A 244 0.44 18.21 -6.83
C ASP A 244 -0.36 16.93 -6.53
N LEU A 245 0.12 15.76 -6.96
CA LEU A 245 -0.52 14.48 -6.64
C LEU A 245 -0.32 14.07 -5.18
N LEU A 246 0.89 14.20 -4.64
CA LEU A 246 1.18 13.86 -3.24
C LEU A 246 0.47 14.79 -2.24
N SER A 247 0.11 16.02 -2.63
CA SER A 247 -0.67 16.93 -1.79
C SER A 247 -2.00 16.32 -1.34
N LYS A 248 -2.62 15.47 -2.18
CA LYS A 248 -3.87 14.77 -1.87
C LYS A 248 -3.60 13.53 -1.01
N PRO A 249 -4.14 13.44 0.23
CA PRO A 249 -3.89 12.33 1.15
C PRO A 249 -4.22 10.92 0.62
N SER A 250 -5.18 10.81 -0.29
CA SER A 250 -5.64 9.54 -0.87
C SER A 250 -4.78 9.01 -2.01
N ASN A 251 -3.86 9.81 -2.55
CA ASN A 251 -3.11 9.45 -3.76
C ASN A 251 -1.79 8.77 -3.41
N ASN A 252 -1.55 7.57 -3.93
CA ASN A 252 -0.20 7.00 -3.98
C ASN A 252 0.46 7.35 -5.31
N VAL A 253 1.78 7.53 -5.32
CA VAL A 253 2.51 7.97 -6.53
C VAL A 253 3.66 7.03 -6.86
N ALA A 254 3.78 6.64 -8.13
CA ALA A 254 4.97 6.01 -8.68
C ALA A 254 5.67 6.99 -9.63
N VAL A 255 6.92 7.32 -9.35
CA VAL A 255 7.75 8.21 -10.14
C VAL A 255 8.59 7.36 -11.08
N ASN A 256 8.13 7.22 -12.31
CA ASN A 256 8.82 6.48 -13.35
C ASN A 256 9.96 7.34 -13.92
N MET A 257 11.18 6.81 -13.89
CA MET A 257 12.37 7.51 -14.36
C MET A 257 12.98 6.90 -15.64
N LEU A 258 12.23 6.09 -16.40
CA LEU A 258 12.68 5.53 -17.68
C LEU A 258 13.03 6.64 -18.69
N GLY A 259 12.28 7.73 -18.70
CA GLY A 259 12.57 8.92 -19.52
C GLY A 259 13.82 9.72 -19.09
N ILE A 260 14.51 9.33 -18.01
CA ILE A 260 15.76 9.95 -17.54
C ILE A 260 16.93 9.00 -17.78
N LYS A 261 17.98 9.51 -18.44
CA LYS A 261 19.21 8.74 -18.70
C LYS A 261 19.86 8.29 -17.39
N THR A 262 20.40 7.07 -17.35
CA THR A 262 20.98 6.45 -16.15
C THR A 262 21.99 7.34 -15.42
N ALA A 263 22.88 8.05 -16.15
CA ALA A 263 23.86 8.95 -15.55
C ALA A 263 23.26 10.24 -14.93
N GLU A 264 22.05 10.62 -15.34
CA GLU A 264 21.34 11.82 -14.87
C GLU A 264 20.37 11.52 -13.72
N ARG A 265 19.91 10.26 -13.57
CA ARG A 265 18.98 9.83 -12.52
C ARG A 265 19.43 10.21 -11.10
N PRO A 266 20.71 10.03 -10.71
CA PRO A 266 21.15 10.47 -9.40
C PRO A 266 20.91 11.98 -9.18
N ASN A 267 21.18 12.83 -10.19
CA ASN A 267 21.01 14.28 -10.08
C ASN A 267 19.54 14.68 -10.08
N ALA A 268 18.68 13.99 -10.82
CA ALA A 268 17.24 14.18 -10.77
C ALA A 268 16.70 13.87 -9.36
N PHE A 269 17.10 12.73 -8.79
CA PHE A 269 16.70 12.35 -7.43
C PHE A 269 17.20 13.35 -6.37
N ALA A 270 18.43 13.86 -6.51
CA ALA A 270 18.98 14.88 -5.61
C ALA A 270 18.17 16.17 -5.55
N LYS A 271 17.46 16.52 -6.63
CA LYS A 271 16.58 17.69 -6.67
C LYS A 271 15.23 17.40 -6.00
N LEU A 272 14.72 16.17 -6.10
CA LEU A 272 13.43 15.77 -5.50
C LEU A 272 13.51 15.61 -3.98
N LEU A 273 14.66 15.18 -3.46
CA LEU A 273 14.80 14.79 -2.06
C LEU A 273 14.49 15.93 -1.06
N PRO A 274 14.98 17.18 -1.22
CA PRO A 274 14.63 18.28 -0.31
C PRO A 274 13.14 18.61 -0.31
N GLU A 275 12.47 18.53 -1.46
CA GLU A 275 11.03 18.79 -1.58
C GLU A 275 10.20 17.68 -0.92
N LEU A 276 10.58 16.41 -1.09
CA LEU A 276 9.99 15.28 -0.37
C LEU A 276 10.20 15.40 1.15
N ALA A 277 11.40 15.78 1.58
CA ALA A 277 11.70 16.00 3.00
C ALA A 277 10.87 17.16 3.57
N ALA A 278 10.70 18.25 2.83
CA ALA A 278 9.88 19.38 3.24
C ALA A 278 8.38 19.02 3.32
N LEU A 279 7.88 18.22 2.37
CA LEU A 279 6.51 17.72 2.41
C LEU A 279 6.28 16.82 3.63
N ARG A 280 7.20 15.88 3.89
CA ARG A 280 7.14 14.98 5.06
C ARG A 280 7.23 15.76 6.38
N ALA A 281 8.09 16.77 6.46
CA ALA A 281 8.19 17.62 7.64
C ALA A 281 6.91 18.42 7.91
N ARG A 282 6.21 18.86 6.86
CA ARG A 282 4.97 19.65 6.99
C ARG A 282 3.74 18.80 7.27
N THR A 283 3.63 17.64 6.61
CA THR A 283 2.38 16.86 6.54
C THR A 283 2.48 15.48 7.16
N GLY A 284 3.70 15.01 7.47
CA GLY A 284 4.00 13.62 7.80
C GLY A 284 3.81 12.66 6.63
N ARG A 285 3.76 13.17 5.39
CA ARG A 285 3.47 12.40 4.17
C ARG A 285 4.46 12.66 3.01
N PRO A 286 4.64 11.73 2.07
CA PRO A 286 4.14 10.35 2.11
C PRO A 286 4.67 9.61 3.34
N HIS A 287 3.88 8.68 3.85
CA HIS A 287 4.25 7.95 5.06
C HIS A 287 5.43 7.03 4.76
N TRP A 288 5.42 6.38 3.59
CA TRP A 288 6.48 5.50 3.11
C TRP A 288 7.11 6.01 1.80
N LEU A 289 8.42 5.89 1.71
CA LEU A 289 9.18 6.05 0.47
C LEU A 289 9.75 4.69 0.07
N ILE A 290 9.55 4.27 -1.17
CA ILE A 290 10.21 3.11 -1.75
C ILE A 290 11.17 3.63 -2.81
N ILE A 291 12.44 3.27 -2.69
CA ILE A 291 13.48 3.62 -3.66
C ILE A 291 13.90 2.33 -4.32
N ASP A 292 13.37 2.07 -5.50
CA ASP A 292 13.70 0.89 -6.27
C ASP A 292 15.03 1.04 -7.00
N GLU A 293 15.72 -0.08 -7.20
CA GLU A 293 17.11 -0.15 -7.66
C GLU A 293 17.98 1.00 -7.13
N ALA A 294 18.02 1.11 -5.80
CA ALA A 294 18.55 2.26 -5.06
C ALA A 294 19.98 2.64 -5.46
N HIS A 295 20.78 1.69 -5.95
CA HIS A 295 22.13 1.92 -6.45
C HIS A 295 22.17 2.85 -7.70
N HIS A 296 21.08 2.97 -8.46
CA HIS A 296 20.94 3.92 -9.57
C HIS A 296 20.64 5.35 -9.13
N LEU A 297 20.03 5.54 -7.95
CA LEU A 297 19.62 6.85 -7.44
C LEU A 297 20.59 7.38 -6.38
N LEU A 298 21.17 6.48 -5.60
CA LEU A 298 22.02 6.73 -4.43
C LEU A 298 23.35 5.94 -4.51
N PRO A 299 24.19 6.16 -5.55
CA PRO A 299 25.42 5.39 -5.75
C PRO A 299 26.48 5.65 -4.67
N HIS A 300 27.36 4.67 -4.43
CA HIS A 300 28.45 4.70 -3.46
C HIS A 300 29.44 5.86 -3.72
N ALA A 301 29.83 6.06 -4.97
CA ALA A 301 30.78 7.09 -5.38
C ALA A 301 30.08 8.20 -6.16
N ARG A 302 30.26 9.45 -5.70
CA ARG A 302 29.97 10.65 -6.49
C ARG A 302 31.18 11.57 -6.54
N ASP A 303 31.47 12.07 -7.73
CA ASP A 303 32.34 13.23 -7.91
C ASP A 303 31.65 14.48 -7.34
N GLY A 304 32.03 14.88 -6.12
CA GLY A 304 31.93 16.27 -5.67
C GLY A 304 30.60 16.76 -5.06
N THR A 305 29.58 15.92 -4.89
CA THR A 305 28.35 16.31 -4.15
C THR A 305 27.98 15.28 -3.09
N SER A 306 28.39 15.54 -1.85
CA SER A 306 27.75 14.91 -0.68
C SER A 306 26.31 15.40 -0.67
N PHE A 307 25.35 14.49 -0.79
CA PHE A 307 23.97 14.83 -0.52
C PHE A 307 23.89 15.28 0.93
N ALA A 308 23.29 16.44 1.19
CA ALA A 308 22.71 16.69 2.50
C ALA A 308 21.50 15.76 2.63
N LEU A 309 21.75 14.47 2.89
CA LEU A 309 20.70 13.51 3.19
C LEU A 309 19.99 13.98 4.47
N PRO A 310 18.66 13.84 4.55
CA PRO A 310 17.96 14.03 5.79
C PRO A 310 18.63 13.20 6.89
N LYS A 311 18.73 13.75 8.10
CA LYS A 311 19.37 13.06 9.26
C LYS A 311 18.72 11.71 9.62
N SER A 312 17.54 11.42 9.08
CA SER A 312 16.83 10.15 9.25
C SER A 312 16.19 9.73 7.93
N LEU A 313 16.32 8.44 7.61
CA LEU A 313 15.63 7.74 6.51
C LEU A 313 14.44 6.93 7.02
N SER A 314 13.84 7.29 8.17
CA SER A 314 12.66 6.61 8.69
C SER A 314 11.58 6.44 7.62
N ALA A 315 10.89 5.29 7.66
CA ALA A 315 9.90 4.88 6.66
C ALA A 315 10.39 4.91 5.21
N THR A 316 11.66 4.61 4.97
CA THR A 316 12.22 4.46 3.62
C THR A 316 12.61 3.01 3.39
N ILE A 317 12.11 2.40 2.32
CA ILE A 317 12.48 1.07 1.86
C ILE A 317 13.41 1.25 0.66
N LEU A 318 14.63 0.72 0.77
CA LEU A 318 15.63 0.69 -0.28
C LEU A 318 15.59 -0.70 -0.90
N VAL A 319 15.36 -0.79 -2.21
CA VAL A 319 15.41 -2.06 -2.92
C VAL A 319 16.67 -2.08 -3.80
N THR A 320 17.49 -3.11 -3.71
CA THR A 320 18.71 -3.21 -4.53
C THR A 320 19.24 -4.63 -4.62
N VAL A 321 19.90 -4.97 -5.73
CA VAL A 321 20.69 -6.21 -5.85
C VAL A 321 22.04 -6.16 -5.15
N HIS A 322 22.64 -4.97 -5.02
CA HIS A 322 24.02 -4.77 -4.56
C HIS A 322 24.07 -3.66 -3.50
N PRO A 323 24.03 -4.02 -2.19
CA PRO A 323 24.13 -3.03 -1.12
C PRO A 323 25.43 -2.21 -1.20
N ASP A 324 26.56 -2.82 -1.51
CA ASP A 324 27.88 -2.18 -1.63
C ASP A 324 27.97 -1.07 -2.70
N LEU A 325 27.04 -1.05 -3.67
CA LEU A 325 26.94 0.02 -4.66
C LEU A 325 26.10 1.21 -4.18
N VAL A 326 25.47 1.14 -3.01
CA VAL A 326 24.68 2.22 -2.41
C VAL A 326 25.56 3.08 -1.49
N SER A 327 25.21 4.37 -1.38
CA SER A 327 25.88 5.31 -0.47
C SER A 327 25.95 4.79 0.97
N ARG A 328 27.15 4.84 1.56
CA ARG A 328 27.39 4.45 2.95
C ARG A 328 26.51 5.20 3.94
N ASP A 329 26.34 6.52 3.74
CA ASP A 329 25.56 7.38 4.64
C ASP A 329 24.08 6.97 4.64
N VAL A 330 23.56 6.53 3.49
CA VAL A 330 22.19 6.01 3.37
C VAL A 330 22.07 4.68 4.09
N LEU A 331 22.98 3.74 3.82
CA LEU A 331 22.95 2.41 4.42
C LEU A 331 23.15 2.43 5.94
N ALA A 332 23.93 3.38 6.46
CA ALA A 332 24.14 3.55 7.89
C ALA A 332 22.81 3.79 8.63
N GLY A 333 21.83 4.43 7.98
CA GLY A 333 20.50 4.69 8.52
C GLY A 333 19.48 3.55 8.37
N VAL A 334 19.86 2.39 7.83
CA VAL A 334 18.99 1.21 7.70
C VAL A 334 18.97 0.45 9.02
N ASP A 335 17.82 0.26 9.65
CA ASP A 335 17.70 -0.56 10.85
C ASP A 335 17.33 -2.01 10.53
N THR A 336 16.53 -2.22 9.48
CA THR A 336 16.01 -3.54 9.14
C THR A 336 16.52 -4.00 7.78
N VAL A 337 17.07 -5.20 7.70
CA VAL A 337 17.51 -5.86 6.46
C VAL A 337 16.60 -7.06 6.19
N LEU A 338 16.02 -7.09 5.00
CA LEU A 338 15.26 -8.18 4.41
C LEU A 338 16.07 -8.73 3.25
N ALA A 339 16.77 -9.84 3.48
CA ALA A 339 17.62 -10.49 2.50
C ALA A 339 16.94 -11.72 1.88
N LEU A 340 16.87 -11.76 0.54
CA LEU A 340 16.12 -12.75 -0.23
C LEU A 340 17.05 -13.72 -0.96
N GLY A 341 16.62 -14.98 -1.01
CA GLY A 341 17.24 -16.01 -1.83
C GLY A 341 18.37 -16.78 -1.15
N PRO A 342 19.01 -17.69 -1.89
CA PRO A 342 20.04 -18.60 -1.37
C PRO A 342 21.34 -17.88 -0.98
N GLU A 343 21.54 -16.63 -1.41
CA GLU A 343 22.72 -15.81 -1.10
C GLU A 343 22.41 -14.70 -0.08
N ALA A 344 21.35 -14.85 0.72
CA ALA A 344 20.95 -13.85 1.70
C ALA A 344 22.03 -13.56 2.76
N ASP A 345 22.87 -14.55 3.08
CA ASP A 345 24.05 -14.38 3.92
C ASP A 345 25.06 -13.41 3.30
N LYS A 346 25.41 -13.60 2.03
CA LYS A 346 26.30 -12.70 1.27
C LYS A 346 25.73 -11.28 1.15
N VAL A 347 24.40 -11.15 1.06
CA VAL A 347 23.73 -9.84 1.07
C VAL A 347 23.98 -9.11 2.40
N VAL A 348 23.84 -9.82 3.53
CA VAL A 348 24.13 -9.26 4.86
C VAL A 348 25.63 -8.92 4.98
N GLU A 349 26.52 -9.78 4.47
CA GLU A 349 27.97 -9.50 4.44
C GLU A 349 28.32 -8.25 3.63
N SER A 350 27.76 -8.12 2.41
CA SER A 350 27.94 -6.94 1.55
C SER A 350 27.44 -5.67 2.22
N PHE A 351 26.25 -5.72 2.83
CA PHE A 351 25.69 -4.61 3.58
C PHE A 351 26.60 -4.18 4.76
N CYS A 352 26.99 -5.14 5.62
CA CYS A 352 27.87 -4.88 6.76
C CYS A 352 29.23 -4.30 6.30
N GLY A 353 29.81 -4.85 5.23
CA GLY A 353 31.04 -4.34 4.62
C GLY A 353 30.91 -2.91 4.12
N ALA A 354 29.79 -2.56 3.49
CA ALA A 354 29.53 -1.21 2.95
C ALA A 354 29.46 -0.14 4.05
N ILE A 355 28.91 -0.48 5.22
CA ILE A 355 28.84 0.44 6.38
C ILE A 355 30.07 0.37 7.29
N GLY A 356 30.89 -0.67 7.15
CA GLY A 356 32.09 -0.90 7.97
C GLY A 356 31.79 -1.54 9.34
N GLU A 357 30.74 -2.35 9.42
CA GLU A 357 30.34 -3.08 10.63
C GLU A 357 30.64 -4.58 10.51
N GLY A 358 30.72 -5.26 11.65
CA GLY A 358 30.91 -6.71 11.70
C GLY A 358 29.62 -7.45 11.33
N VAL A 359 29.76 -8.56 10.59
CA VAL A 359 28.64 -9.45 10.27
C VAL A 359 28.13 -10.12 11.54
N PRO A 360 26.82 -10.12 11.82
CA PRO A 360 26.28 -10.78 13.00
C PRO A 360 26.54 -12.30 12.95
N GLN A 361 26.72 -12.91 14.13
CA GLN A 361 26.97 -14.35 14.21
C GLN A 361 25.70 -15.14 13.85
N GLY A 362 25.87 -16.28 13.18
CA GLY A 362 24.78 -17.22 12.90
C GLY A 362 23.86 -16.82 11.75
N VAL A 363 24.27 -15.86 10.91
CA VAL A 363 23.60 -15.57 9.64
C VAL A 363 23.74 -16.78 8.73
N VAL A 364 22.61 -17.34 8.34
CA VAL A 364 22.52 -18.45 7.38
C VAL A 364 21.46 -18.12 6.34
N PRO A 365 21.62 -18.60 5.09
CA PRO A 365 20.58 -18.44 4.08
C PRO A 365 19.24 -19.00 4.55
N PRO A 366 18.12 -18.32 4.27
CA PRO A 366 16.80 -18.81 4.60
C PRO A 366 16.44 -20.01 3.71
N PRO A 367 15.55 -20.91 4.16
CA PRO A 367 14.96 -21.94 3.31
C PRO A 367 14.26 -21.34 2.07
N GLU A 368 14.00 -22.18 1.06
CA GLU A 368 13.26 -21.74 -0.15
C GLU A 368 11.93 -21.06 0.20
N ASN A 369 11.60 -20.00 -0.55
CA ASN A 369 10.40 -19.17 -0.37
C ASN A 369 10.31 -18.41 0.97
N LYS A 370 11.42 -18.26 1.70
CA LYS A 370 11.50 -17.45 2.92
C LYS A 370 12.43 -16.26 2.74
N VAL A 371 12.30 -15.28 3.63
CA VAL A 371 13.13 -14.08 3.65
C VAL A 371 13.89 -14.05 4.96
N LEU A 372 15.18 -13.69 4.90
CA LEU A 372 15.97 -13.49 6.09
C LEU A 372 15.72 -12.07 6.62
N HIS A 373 15.11 -11.98 7.80
CA HIS A 373 14.86 -10.73 8.50
C HIS A 373 15.92 -10.50 9.57
N TRP A 374 16.54 -9.32 9.56
CA TRP A 374 17.48 -8.89 10.59
C TRP A 374 17.21 -7.44 10.98
N ASN A 375 16.95 -7.21 12.28
CA ASN A 375 16.80 -5.87 12.82
C ASN A 375 18.01 -5.50 13.70
N ARG A 376 18.82 -4.58 13.19
CA ARG A 376 20.09 -4.12 13.78
C ARG A 376 19.90 -3.40 15.11
N SER A 377 18.77 -2.72 15.32
CA SER A 377 18.54 -1.90 16.51
C SER A 377 18.08 -2.70 17.73
N THR A 378 17.61 -3.93 17.53
CA THR A 378 17.09 -4.81 18.60
C THR A 378 18.15 -5.69 19.25
N GLY A 379 19.26 -5.95 18.55
CA GLY A 379 20.26 -6.94 18.96
C GLY A 379 19.82 -8.40 18.76
N ASP A 380 18.64 -8.63 18.19
CA ASP A 380 18.15 -9.97 17.88
C ASP A 380 18.95 -10.59 16.71
N PRO A 381 19.14 -11.94 16.72
CA PRO A 381 19.78 -12.62 15.59
C PRO A 381 18.91 -12.52 14.33
N ALA A 382 19.54 -12.66 13.16
CA ALA A 382 18.84 -12.78 11.89
C ALA A 382 18.00 -14.07 11.86
N ARG A 383 16.76 -14.00 11.35
CA ARG A 383 15.82 -15.13 11.36
C ARG A 383 15.06 -15.26 10.04
N PRO A 384 14.74 -16.49 9.61
CA PRO A 384 13.86 -16.70 8.47
C PRO A 384 12.42 -16.35 8.84
N ILE A 385 11.77 -15.57 7.98
CA ILE A 385 10.35 -15.23 8.08
C ILE A 385 9.60 -15.75 6.85
N SER A 386 8.36 -16.19 7.10
CA SER A 386 7.42 -16.57 6.05
C SER A 386 6.62 -15.34 5.65
N ILE A 387 6.57 -15.05 4.35
CA ILE A 387 5.87 -13.90 3.78
C ILE A 387 4.63 -14.39 3.04
N GLU A 388 3.50 -13.71 3.24
CA GLU A 388 2.30 -13.96 2.46
C GLU A 388 2.45 -13.41 1.03
N ARG A 389 2.09 -14.21 0.03
CA ARG A 389 2.21 -13.80 -1.38
C ARG A 389 1.20 -12.71 -1.74
N PRO A 390 1.59 -11.68 -2.51
CA PRO A 390 0.71 -10.58 -2.91
C PRO A 390 -0.46 -11.03 -3.79
N ARG A 391 -1.56 -10.27 -3.72
CA ARG A 391 -2.75 -10.51 -4.57
C ARG A 391 -2.54 -9.95 -5.99
N GLN A 392 -1.86 -8.81 -6.14
CA GLN A 392 -1.67 -8.15 -7.43
C GLN A 392 -0.60 -8.80 -8.30
N GLU A 393 0.36 -9.53 -7.73
CA GLU A 393 1.37 -10.28 -8.50
C GLU A 393 0.73 -11.28 -9.45
N ARG A 394 -0.35 -11.96 -9.02
CA ARG A 394 -1.13 -12.84 -9.90
C ARG A 394 -1.67 -12.07 -11.11
N LYS A 395 -2.20 -10.86 -10.92
CA LYS A 395 -2.77 -10.04 -12.01
C LYS A 395 -1.73 -9.35 -12.90
N ARG A 396 -0.59 -8.90 -12.35
CA ARG A 396 0.50 -8.25 -13.09
C ARG A 396 1.23 -9.21 -14.02
N HIS A 397 1.56 -10.41 -13.53
CA HIS A 397 2.10 -11.46 -14.40
C HIS A 397 1.11 -11.81 -15.50
N ILE A 398 -0.19 -11.92 -15.16
CA ILE A 398 -1.26 -12.14 -16.15
C ILE A 398 -1.23 -11.07 -17.25
N ARG A 399 -1.23 -9.77 -16.92
CA ARG A 399 -1.24 -8.68 -17.92
C ARG A 399 0.05 -8.57 -18.74
N LYS A 400 1.23 -8.70 -18.11
CA LYS A 400 2.52 -8.61 -18.79
C LYS A 400 2.68 -9.68 -19.88
N TYR A 401 2.25 -10.92 -19.61
CA TYR A 401 2.29 -12.01 -20.60
C TYR A 401 1.07 -12.02 -21.55
N ALA A 402 -0.09 -11.54 -21.08
CA ALA A 402 -1.29 -11.40 -21.91
C ALA A 402 -1.13 -10.36 -23.02
N GLU A 403 -0.67 -9.17 -22.65
CA GLU A 403 -0.74 -7.96 -23.50
C GLU A 403 0.64 -7.32 -23.77
N GLY A 404 1.67 -7.58 -22.95
CA GLY A 404 3.02 -7.00 -23.12
C GLY A 404 3.95 -7.78 -24.07
N ASP A 405 4.93 -7.13 -24.70
CA ASP A 405 5.86 -7.75 -25.66
C ASP A 405 6.92 -8.63 -24.97
N LEU A 406 6.95 -9.92 -25.32
CA LEU A 406 7.89 -10.92 -24.80
C LEU A 406 9.28 -10.87 -25.47
N GLY A 407 9.50 -10.00 -26.45
CA GLY A 407 10.81 -9.84 -27.09
C GLY A 407 11.28 -11.13 -27.77
N ASP A 408 12.45 -11.63 -27.38
CA ASP A 408 13.04 -12.88 -27.90
C ASP A 408 12.32 -14.14 -27.39
N ASN A 409 11.52 -14.02 -26.32
CA ASN A 409 10.77 -15.13 -25.70
C ASN A 409 9.36 -15.31 -26.32
N SER A 410 9.11 -14.66 -27.45
CA SER A 410 7.84 -14.74 -28.20
C SER A 410 7.63 -16.14 -28.79
N PHE A 411 6.37 -16.55 -28.96
CA PHE A 411 6.07 -17.76 -29.72
C PHE A 411 6.23 -17.50 -31.22
N TYR A 412 6.70 -18.48 -31.96
CA TYR A 412 6.82 -18.39 -33.41
C TYR A 412 6.08 -19.56 -34.05
N PHE A 413 4.98 -19.26 -34.75
CA PHE A 413 4.31 -20.25 -35.56
C PHE A 413 5.11 -20.52 -36.83
N ARG A 414 5.66 -21.72 -36.93
CA ARG A 414 6.48 -22.24 -38.01
C ARG A 414 5.76 -23.40 -38.68
N GLY A 415 5.48 -23.24 -39.98
CA GLY A 415 4.91 -24.34 -40.77
C GLY A 415 5.93 -25.47 -40.94
N ALA A 416 5.45 -26.71 -41.10
CA ALA A 416 6.29 -27.90 -41.25
C ALA A 416 7.33 -27.81 -42.41
N ASP A 417 7.03 -27.02 -43.44
CA ASP A 417 7.92 -26.76 -44.60
C ASP A 417 8.89 -25.58 -44.38
N GLY A 418 8.89 -24.95 -43.20
CA GLY A 418 9.74 -23.80 -42.86
C GLY A 418 9.39 -22.49 -43.59
N LYS A 419 8.31 -22.46 -44.38
CA LYS A 419 7.90 -21.29 -45.19
C LYS A 419 7.10 -20.24 -44.42
N LEU A 420 6.50 -20.60 -43.29
CA LEU A 420 5.74 -19.71 -42.43
C LEU A 420 6.55 -19.41 -41.16
N ASN A 421 6.58 -18.14 -40.72
CA ASN A 421 7.23 -17.71 -39.49
C ASN A 421 6.49 -16.48 -38.92
N LEU A 422 5.42 -16.72 -38.15
CA LEU A 422 4.61 -15.64 -37.56
C LEU A 422 4.97 -15.48 -36.07
N LYS A 423 5.38 -14.27 -35.69
CA LYS A 423 5.73 -13.94 -34.31
C LYS A 423 4.47 -13.57 -33.50
N ALA A 424 4.20 -14.32 -32.44
CA ALA A 424 3.23 -13.99 -31.40
C ALA A 424 3.97 -13.44 -30.18
N GLN A 425 3.97 -12.12 -30.05
CA GLN A 425 4.72 -11.41 -29.01
C GLN A 425 4.09 -11.47 -27.61
N ASN A 426 2.85 -11.95 -27.49
CA ASN A 426 2.12 -12.11 -26.24
C ASN A 426 1.00 -13.14 -26.42
N LEU A 427 0.33 -13.53 -25.33
CA LEU A 427 -0.76 -14.53 -25.35
C LEU A 427 -1.97 -14.08 -26.19
N MET A 428 -2.34 -12.79 -26.19
CA MET A 428 -3.46 -12.32 -27.02
C MET A 428 -3.15 -12.39 -28.51
N MET A 429 -1.93 -12.04 -28.91
CA MET A 429 -1.44 -12.17 -30.29
C MET A 429 -1.30 -13.63 -30.68
N PHE A 430 -0.91 -14.51 -29.74
CA PHE A 430 -0.92 -15.95 -29.94
C PHE A 430 -2.33 -16.46 -30.28
N LEU A 431 -3.35 -16.09 -29.50
CA LEU A 431 -4.74 -16.46 -29.77
C LEU A 431 -5.24 -15.90 -31.11
N HIS A 432 -4.93 -14.64 -31.40
CA HIS A 432 -5.33 -14.00 -32.65
C HIS A 432 -4.71 -14.67 -33.88
N ILE A 433 -3.41 -15.01 -33.82
CA ILE A 433 -2.73 -15.74 -34.89
C ILE A 433 -3.27 -17.18 -34.98
N ALA A 434 -3.52 -17.83 -33.85
CA ALA A 434 -4.07 -19.17 -33.80
C ALA A 434 -5.41 -19.28 -34.54
N GLU A 435 -6.31 -18.30 -34.42
CA GLU A 435 -7.56 -18.28 -35.18
C GLU A 435 -7.35 -18.29 -36.71
N GLY A 436 -6.32 -17.57 -37.18
CA GLY A 436 -6.05 -17.38 -38.61
C GLY A 436 -5.10 -18.39 -39.25
N ILE A 437 -4.47 -19.27 -38.47
CA ILE A 437 -3.46 -20.20 -38.99
C ILE A 437 -4.08 -21.48 -39.57
N ASP A 438 -3.40 -22.08 -40.55
CA ASP A 438 -3.82 -23.32 -41.17
C ASP A 438 -3.65 -24.52 -40.22
N ASP A 439 -4.52 -25.53 -40.37
CA ASP A 439 -4.57 -26.69 -39.49
C ASP A 439 -3.27 -27.48 -39.45
N ARG A 440 -2.50 -27.52 -40.55
CA ARG A 440 -1.23 -28.28 -40.58
C ARG A 440 -0.17 -27.60 -39.74
N THR A 441 -0.10 -26.27 -39.77
CA THR A 441 0.83 -25.53 -38.92
C THR A 441 0.44 -25.61 -37.45
N TRP A 442 -0.86 -25.54 -37.15
CA TRP A 442 -1.35 -25.74 -35.77
C TRP A 442 -0.98 -27.14 -35.24
N GLU A 443 -1.29 -28.18 -36.01
CA GLU A 443 -1.04 -29.57 -35.63
C GLU A 443 0.45 -29.89 -35.53
N HIS A 444 1.31 -29.25 -36.34
CA HIS A 444 2.76 -29.40 -36.25
C HIS A 444 3.30 -29.02 -34.86
N HIS A 445 2.87 -27.88 -34.32
CA HIS A 445 3.26 -27.42 -32.99
C HIS A 445 2.58 -28.20 -31.88
N LEU A 446 1.29 -28.51 -32.05
CA LEU A 446 0.52 -29.31 -31.09
C LEU A 446 1.19 -30.66 -30.82
N ARG A 447 1.58 -31.39 -31.88
CA ARG A 447 2.22 -32.71 -31.75
C ARG A 447 3.69 -32.64 -31.33
N ALA A 448 4.32 -31.48 -31.46
CA ALA A 448 5.68 -31.24 -30.96
C ALA A 448 5.72 -30.89 -29.46
N GLY A 449 4.56 -30.59 -28.85
CA GLY A 449 4.50 -30.13 -27.46
C GLY A 449 4.92 -28.67 -27.28
N ASP A 450 4.92 -27.89 -28.37
CA ASP A 450 5.51 -26.55 -28.37
C ASP A 450 4.67 -25.55 -27.57
N TYR A 451 3.35 -25.75 -27.45
CA TYR A 451 2.49 -24.83 -26.70
C TYR A 451 2.70 -25.01 -25.20
N SER A 452 2.67 -26.24 -24.69
CA SER A 452 2.93 -26.50 -23.26
C SER A 452 4.36 -26.11 -22.86
N ALA A 453 5.35 -26.35 -23.72
CA ALA A 453 6.72 -25.92 -23.50
C ALA A 453 6.84 -24.38 -23.42
N TRP A 454 6.23 -23.67 -24.37
CA TRP A 454 6.23 -22.20 -24.35
C TRP A 454 5.50 -21.63 -23.13
N PHE A 455 4.36 -22.19 -22.76
CA PHE A 455 3.62 -21.77 -21.56
C PHE A 455 4.41 -21.99 -20.27
N ARG A 456 5.17 -23.09 -20.20
CA ARG A 456 6.01 -23.43 -19.04
C ARG A 456 7.24 -22.53 -18.94
N ASP A 457 7.99 -22.42 -20.03
CA ASP A 457 9.35 -21.89 -19.98
C ASP A 457 9.40 -20.37 -20.20
N GLN A 458 8.50 -19.83 -21.03
CA GLN A 458 8.50 -18.41 -21.40
C GLN A 458 7.41 -17.61 -20.70
N VAL A 459 6.16 -18.11 -20.73
CA VAL A 459 5.02 -17.48 -20.03
C VAL A 459 5.09 -17.72 -18.52
N LYS A 460 5.75 -18.80 -18.09
CA LYS A 460 5.91 -19.21 -16.69
C LYS A 460 4.58 -19.51 -15.98
N ASP A 461 3.60 -20.05 -16.70
CA ASP A 461 2.34 -20.55 -16.11
C ASP A 461 2.31 -22.08 -16.17
N GLN A 462 2.67 -22.69 -15.04
CA GLN A 462 2.76 -24.14 -14.88
C GLN A 462 1.40 -24.83 -15.09
N GLY A 463 0.30 -24.23 -14.64
CA GLY A 463 -0.99 -24.88 -14.76
C GLY A 463 -1.60 -24.73 -16.15
N LEU A 464 -1.32 -23.61 -16.86
CA LEU A 464 -1.66 -23.50 -18.28
C LEU A 464 -0.86 -24.51 -19.10
N ALA A 465 0.42 -24.69 -18.77
CA ALA A 465 1.27 -25.68 -19.43
C ALA A 465 0.79 -27.11 -19.21
N GLU A 466 0.34 -27.46 -18.00
CA GLU A 466 -0.23 -28.78 -17.69
C GLU A 466 -1.52 -29.03 -18.47
N GLU A 467 -2.43 -28.05 -18.50
CA GLU A 467 -3.67 -28.15 -19.29
C GLU A 467 -3.40 -28.25 -20.79
N ALA A 468 -2.44 -27.46 -21.31
CA ALA A 468 -2.04 -27.54 -22.71
C ALA A 468 -1.40 -28.89 -23.05
N ALA A 469 -0.58 -29.46 -22.16
CA ALA A 469 0.01 -30.78 -22.37
C ALA A 469 -1.05 -31.88 -22.47
N VAL A 470 -2.12 -31.81 -21.66
CA VAL A 470 -3.25 -32.75 -21.79
C VAL A 470 -3.93 -32.62 -23.16
N ILE A 471 -4.06 -31.40 -23.69
CA ILE A 471 -4.66 -31.16 -25.01
C ILE A 471 -3.74 -31.63 -26.14
N GLU A 472 -2.42 -31.45 -26.00
CA GLU A 472 -1.40 -31.90 -26.96
C GLU A 472 -1.35 -33.44 -27.06
N ASP A 473 -1.49 -34.15 -25.93
CA ASP A 473 -1.49 -35.61 -25.84
C ASP A 473 -2.83 -36.26 -26.25
N ASP A 474 -3.89 -35.48 -26.45
CA ASP A 474 -5.20 -36.02 -26.85
C ASP A 474 -5.28 -36.22 -28.38
N ASP A 475 -5.01 -37.45 -28.83
CA ASP A 475 -5.11 -37.87 -30.23
C ASP A 475 -6.55 -37.84 -30.78
N SER A 476 -7.57 -37.69 -29.93
CA SER A 476 -8.97 -37.63 -30.36
C SER A 476 -9.43 -36.22 -30.77
N LEU A 477 -8.62 -35.19 -30.47
CA LEU A 477 -8.93 -33.81 -30.82
C LEU A 477 -8.44 -33.47 -32.23
N ASP A 478 -9.36 -32.99 -33.06
CA ASP A 478 -9.01 -32.37 -34.34
C ASP A 478 -8.35 -30.98 -34.12
N PRO A 479 -7.66 -30.42 -35.13
CA PRO A 479 -6.99 -29.13 -35.02
C PRO A 479 -7.90 -27.97 -34.59
N HIS A 480 -9.18 -28.01 -34.96
CA HIS A 480 -10.14 -26.97 -34.58
C HIS A 480 -10.53 -27.07 -33.09
N ARG A 481 -10.76 -28.29 -32.59
CA ARG A 481 -11.13 -28.56 -31.19
C ARG A 481 -9.97 -28.33 -30.23
N SER A 482 -8.77 -28.78 -30.58
CA SER A 482 -7.55 -28.52 -29.79
C SER A 482 -7.26 -27.02 -29.69
N ARG A 483 -7.43 -26.28 -30.79
CA ARG A 483 -7.34 -24.81 -30.82
C ARG A 483 -8.36 -24.13 -29.91
N ALA A 484 -9.62 -24.53 -30.00
CA ALA A 484 -10.66 -24.02 -29.12
C ALA A 484 -10.38 -24.33 -27.65
N ALA A 485 -9.88 -25.53 -27.33
CA ALA A 485 -9.56 -25.93 -25.96
C ALA A 485 -8.37 -25.15 -25.38
N ILE A 486 -7.31 -24.92 -26.16
CA ILE A 486 -6.19 -24.07 -25.75
C ILE A 486 -6.65 -22.62 -25.58
N ALA A 487 -7.47 -22.11 -26.51
CA ALA A 487 -8.02 -20.76 -26.40
C ALA A 487 -8.89 -20.60 -25.15
N GLU A 488 -9.74 -21.58 -24.84
CA GLU A 488 -10.56 -21.57 -23.63
C GLU A 488 -9.71 -21.62 -22.36
N ALA A 489 -8.66 -22.44 -22.32
CA ALA A 489 -7.73 -22.51 -21.20
C ALA A 489 -7.04 -21.16 -20.96
N VAL A 490 -6.58 -20.50 -22.03
CA VAL A 490 -6.01 -19.14 -21.94
C VAL A 490 -7.07 -18.13 -21.51
N HIS A 491 -8.26 -18.14 -22.11
CA HIS A 491 -9.32 -17.19 -21.76
C HIS A 491 -9.80 -17.31 -20.31
N ARG A 492 -9.97 -18.53 -19.82
CA ARG A 492 -10.37 -18.80 -18.43
C ARG A 492 -9.37 -18.24 -17.42
N ARG A 493 -8.08 -18.25 -17.77
CA ARG A 493 -6.99 -17.80 -16.88
C ARG A 493 -6.66 -16.31 -17.02
N TYR A 494 -6.80 -15.75 -18.22
CA TYR A 494 -6.29 -14.41 -18.55
C TYR A 494 -7.37 -13.40 -18.99
N THR A 495 -8.64 -13.81 -19.20
CA THR A 495 -9.73 -12.91 -19.61
C THR A 495 -11.01 -12.98 -18.77
N ALA A 496 -11.12 -13.92 -17.82
CA ALA A 496 -12.24 -13.91 -16.89
C ALA A 496 -12.09 -12.76 -15.87
N PRO A 497 -13.15 -11.98 -15.56
CA PRO A 497 -13.11 -11.08 -14.42
C PRO A 497 -12.85 -11.90 -13.16
N ALA A 498 -11.84 -11.52 -12.39
CA ALA A 498 -11.57 -12.13 -11.10
C ALA A 498 -12.77 -11.85 -10.17
N ASP A 499 -13.44 -12.91 -9.71
CA ASP A 499 -14.45 -12.85 -8.65
C ASP A 499 -13.87 -12.30 -7.32
#